data_AF-A0A929EUF8-F1
#
_entry.id   AF-A0A929EUF8-F1
#
_cell.length_a   1.000
_cell.length_b   1.000
_cell.length_c   1.000
_cell.angle_alpha   90.00
_cell.angle_beta   90.00
_cell.angle_gamma   90.00
#
_symmetry.space_group_name_H-M   'P 1'
#
loop_
_entity.id
_entity.type
_entity.pdbx_description
1 polymer ?
#
loop_
_entity_poly.entity_id
_entity_poly.type
_entity_poly.pdbx_seq_one_letter_code
_entity_poly.pdbx_strand_id
1 'polypeptide(L)'
;NKKKKALAIWKKLVHKNTKWAHLVLVRLQEKDGAADEETRVLDFLEHIAEENLDAVAQMSLARCFMQRNRKEQGLASLKRSLEMEPDLGEARQLLGEILLEDGDEAGVVSEYRELLSHLGPARKRYRCQQCGLETDKILWKCPGCHDWDTVQPRKRDS
;
A
#
# COMPACT_ATOMS: atom_id res chain seq x y z
N ASN A 1 -24.92 -1.04 25.06
CA ASN A 1 -24.23 -0.27 24.00
C ASN A 1 -23.25 -1.18 23.24
N LYS A 2 -23.57 -1.58 22.00
CA LYS A 2 -22.80 -2.60 21.24
C LYS A 2 -21.43 -2.09 20.76
N LYS A 3 -21.29 -0.77 20.50
CA LYS A 3 -20.06 -0.13 20.00
C LYS A 3 -18.89 -0.20 21.01
N LYS A 4 -19.12 0.26 22.25
CA LYS A 4 -18.14 0.17 23.35
C LYS A 4 -17.59 -1.25 23.55
N LYS A 5 -18.45 -2.27 23.44
CA LYS A 5 -18.02 -3.68 23.54
C LYS A 5 -17.12 -4.10 22.38
N ALA A 6 -17.44 -3.69 21.15
CA ALA A 6 -16.61 -3.97 19.97
C ALA A 6 -15.22 -3.33 20.08
N LEU A 7 -15.15 -2.06 20.50
CA LEU A 7 -13.88 -1.35 20.66
C LEU A 7 -12.98 -2.00 21.72
N ALA A 8 -13.56 -2.45 22.85
CA ALA A 8 -12.81 -3.17 23.88
C ALA A 8 -12.24 -4.50 23.34
N ILE A 9 -13.00 -5.21 22.51
CA ILE A 9 -12.55 -6.44 21.84
C ILE A 9 -11.42 -6.13 20.86
N TRP A 10 -11.54 -5.06 20.07
CA TRP A 10 -10.51 -4.65 19.11
C TRP A 10 -9.21 -4.24 19.79
N LYS A 11 -9.27 -3.46 20.88
CA LYS A 11 -8.08 -3.13 21.68
C LYS A 11 -7.39 -4.39 22.19
N LYS A 12 -8.16 -5.35 22.72
CA LYS A 12 -7.64 -6.63 23.19
C LYS A 12 -7.05 -7.48 22.06
N LEU A 13 -7.64 -7.44 20.87
CA LEU A 13 -7.17 -8.16 19.68
C LEU A 13 -5.80 -7.64 19.25
N VAL A 14 -5.68 -6.33 19.05
CA VAL A 14 -4.45 -5.69 18.58
C VAL A 14 -3.34 -5.81 19.62
N HIS A 15 -3.67 -5.67 20.90
CA HIS A 15 -2.69 -5.87 21.98
C HIS A 15 -2.15 -7.30 22.03
N LYS A 16 -2.93 -8.32 21.62
CA LYS A 16 -2.47 -9.71 21.58
C LYS A 16 -1.64 -10.03 20.33
N ASN A 17 -1.99 -9.44 19.19
CA ASN A 17 -1.28 -9.67 17.95
C ASN A 17 -1.51 -8.46 17.02
N THR A 18 -0.43 -7.69 16.84
CA THR A 18 -0.45 -6.42 16.12
C THR A 18 -0.71 -6.58 14.62
N LYS A 19 -0.49 -7.77 14.04
CA LYS A 19 -0.78 -8.07 12.62
C LYS A 19 -2.25 -7.89 12.26
N TRP A 20 -3.17 -7.99 13.24
CA TRP A 20 -4.60 -7.80 12.99
C TRP A 20 -5.07 -6.34 13.05
N ALA A 21 -4.16 -5.40 13.31
CA ALA A 21 -4.51 -3.98 13.41
C ALA A 21 -5.15 -3.44 12.13
N HIS A 22 -4.69 -3.88 10.95
CA HIS A 22 -5.28 -3.48 9.66
C HIS A 22 -6.79 -3.79 9.57
N LEU A 23 -7.27 -4.91 10.13
CA LEU A 23 -8.70 -5.25 10.12
C LEU A 23 -9.55 -4.27 10.93
N VAL A 24 -9.00 -3.76 12.04
CA VAL A 24 -9.66 -2.75 12.85
C VAL A 24 -9.68 -1.41 12.11
N LEU A 25 -8.57 -1.06 11.46
CA LEU A 25 -8.41 0.18 10.71
C LEU A 25 -9.35 0.24 9.49
N VAL A 26 -9.46 -0.83 8.70
CA VAL A 26 -10.41 -0.91 7.57
C VAL A 26 -11.84 -0.66 8.05
N ARG A 27 -12.26 -1.26 9.18
CA ARG A 27 -13.60 -1.01 9.74
C ARG A 27 -13.80 0.41 10.25
N LEU A 28 -12.74 1.08 10.71
CA LEU A 28 -12.78 2.49 11.09
C LEU A 28 -12.82 3.43 9.89
N GLN A 29 -12.43 2.95 8.70
CA GLN A 29 -12.50 3.70 7.43
C GLN A 29 -13.90 3.64 6.79
N GLU A 30 -14.61 2.53 6.95
CA GLU A 30 -15.96 2.33 6.38
C GLU A 30 -17.04 3.23 7.00
N LYS A 31 -16.72 3.95 8.08
CA LYS A 31 -17.67 4.79 8.81
C LYS A 31 -17.29 6.26 8.74
N ASP A 32 -18.08 7.01 7.97
CA ASP A 32 -18.15 8.47 8.05
C ASP A 32 -18.81 8.87 9.38
N GLY A 33 -18.01 9.09 10.40
CA GLY A 33 -18.49 9.65 11.65
C GLY A 33 -17.46 9.59 12.74
N ALA A 34 -16.83 10.74 13.01
CA ALA A 34 -15.97 10.95 14.17
C ALA A 34 -16.79 10.82 15.48
N ALA A 35 -17.04 9.59 15.91
CA ALA A 35 -17.44 9.34 17.28
C ALA A 35 -16.20 9.46 18.17
N ASP A 36 -16.30 10.17 19.31
CA ASP A 36 -15.20 10.32 20.30
C ASP A 36 -14.53 8.98 20.67
N GLU A 37 -15.28 7.89 20.61
CA GLU A 37 -14.82 6.54 20.91
C GLU A 37 -13.90 5.95 19.84
N GLU A 38 -14.06 6.34 18.57
CA GLU A 38 -13.21 5.91 17.45
C GLU A 38 -11.86 6.63 17.49
N THR A 39 -11.87 7.93 17.81
CA THR A 39 -10.65 8.72 18.05
C THR A 39 -9.81 8.07 19.15
N ARG A 40 -10.43 7.63 20.25
CA ARG A 40 -9.74 6.89 21.34
C ARG A 40 -9.18 5.53 20.94
N VAL A 41 -9.66 4.92 19.86
CA VAL A 41 -9.05 3.70 19.32
C VAL A 41 -7.89 4.07 18.42
N LEU A 42 -8.02 5.11 17.59
CA LEU A 42 -6.92 5.60 16.76
C LEU A 42 -5.73 6.06 17.60
N ASP A 43 -5.95 6.83 18.66
CA ASP A 43 -4.87 7.27 19.56
C ASP A 43 -4.18 6.09 20.25
N PHE A 44 -4.93 5.03 20.56
CA PHE A 44 -4.37 3.79 21.09
C PHE A 44 -3.54 3.04 20.05
N LEU A 45 -4.01 2.99 18.80
CA LEU A 45 -3.28 2.36 17.71
C LEU A 45 -2.03 3.17 17.33
N GLU A 46 -2.08 4.50 17.42
CA GLU A 46 -0.93 5.40 17.23
C GLU A 46 0.18 5.12 18.23
N HIS A 47 -0.19 4.97 19.51
CA HIS A 47 0.78 4.64 20.55
C HIS A 47 1.44 3.27 20.33
N ILE A 48 0.67 2.27 19.86
CA ILE A 48 1.19 0.95 19.53
C ILE A 48 1.97 0.95 18.21
N ALA A 49 1.66 1.87 17.30
CA ALA A 49 2.33 2.02 16.01
C ALA A 49 3.83 2.25 16.17
N GLU A 50 4.26 2.88 17.26
CA GLU A 50 5.68 3.13 17.55
C GLU A 50 6.42 1.85 17.92
N GLU A 51 5.71 0.84 18.42
CA GLU A 51 6.35 -0.35 18.95
C GLU A 51 6.27 -1.54 17.98
N ASN A 52 5.17 -1.76 17.22
CA ASN A 52 4.93 -3.08 16.61
C ASN A 52 3.95 -3.18 15.41
N LEU A 53 3.58 -2.11 14.71
CA LEU A 53 2.71 -2.23 13.51
C LEU A 53 3.50 -2.51 12.22
N ASP A 54 3.00 -3.40 11.37
CA ASP A 54 3.56 -3.67 10.04
C ASP A 54 3.26 -2.55 9.02
N ALA A 55 3.93 -2.57 7.86
CA ALA A 55 3.82 -1.51 6.86
C ALA A 55 2.38 -1.27 6.40
N VAL A 56 1.60 -2.34 6.20
CA VAL A 56 0.20 -2.26 5.78
C VAL A 56 -0.70 -1.65 6.87
N ALA A 57 -0.47 -1.99 8.14
CA ALA A 57 -1.18 -1.39 9.26
C ALA A 57 -0.81 0.09 9.44
N GLN A 58 0.47 0.47 9.27
CA GLN A 58 0.92 1.86 9.27
C GLN A 58 0.25 2.68 8.16
N MET A 59 0.18 2.15 6.93
CA MET A 59 -0.53 2.77 5.81
C MET A 59 -2.03 2.92 6.10
N SER A 60 -2.66 1.87 6.67
CA SER A 60 -4.09 1.90 7.01
C SER A 60 -4.39 2.93 8.11
N LEU A 61 -3.47 3.09 9.06
CA LEU A 61 -3.53 4.10 10.12
C LEU A 61 -3.41 5.51 9.53
N ALA A 62 -2.48 5.70 8.57
CA ALA A 62 -2.35 6.95 7.84
C ALA A 62 -3.67 7.37 7.18
N ARG A 63 -4.32 6.44 6.46
CA ARG A 63 -5.62 6.67 5.81
C ARG A 63 -6.71 7.08 6.83
N CYS A 64 -6.77 6.41 7.98
CA CYS A 64 -7.71 6.76 9.05
C CYS A 64 -7.51 8.18 9.60
N PHE A 65 -6.25 8.62 9.70
CA PHE A 65 -5.90 9.97 10.12
C PHE A 65 -6.26 11.02 9.07
N MET A 66 -6.00 10.73 7.79
CA MET A 66 -6.37 11.61 6.68
C MET A 66 -7.88 11.88 6.63
N GLN A 67 -8.71 10.84 6.75
CA GLN A 67 -10.18 10.98 6.81
C GLN A 67 -10.67 11.86 7.97
N ARG A 68 -9.86 12.02 9.01
CA ARG A 68 -10.19 12.78 10.23
C ARG A 68 -9.45 14.12 10.30
N ASN A 69 -8.91 14.60 9.18
CA ASN A 69 -8.13 15.84 9.07
C ASN A 69 -6.89 15.88 9.99
N ARG A 70 -6.35 14.73 10.39
CA ARG A 70 -5.13 14.61 11.22
C ARG A 70 -3.91 14.41 10.33
N LYS A 71 -3.63 15.40 9.50
CA LYS A 71 -2.64 15.30 8.40
C LYS A 71 -1.23 14.94 8.86
N GLU A 72 -0.74 15.58 9.91
CA GLU A 72 0.62 15.37 10.43
C GLU A 72 0.86 13.91 10.86
N GLN A 73 -0.13 13.34 11.57
CA GLN A 73 -0.08 11.96 12.07
C GLN A 73 -0.26 10.95 10.93
N GLY A 74 -1.07 11.31 9.93
CA GLY A 74 -1.19 10.57 8.68
C GLY A 74 0.15 10.45 7.97
N LEU A 75 0.82 11.58 7.73
CA LEU A 75 2.14 11.63 7.09
C LEU A 75 3.21 10.88 7.89
N ALA A 76 3.24 11.00 9.22
CA ALA A 76 4.19 10.28 10.05
C ALA A 76 4.00 8.75 9.94
N SER A 77 2.76 8.27 10.00
CA SER A 77 2.44 6.85 9.85
C SER A 77 2.78 6.35 8.43
N LEU A 78 2.53 7.17 7.42
CA LEU A 78 2.82 6.81 6.03
C LEU A 78 4.31 6.74 5.72
N LYS A 79 5.11 7.66 6.28
CA LYS A 79 6.58 7.60 6.19
C LYS A 79 7.12 6.33 6.82
N ARG A 80 6.65 5.96 8.02
CA ARG A 80 7.03 4.69 8.67
C ARG A 80 6.67 3.47 7.80
N SER A 81 5.50 3.49 7.16
CA SER A 81 5.09 2.44 6.22
C SER A 81 6.10 2.27 5.08
N LEU A 82 6.52 3.37 4.45
CA LEU A 82 7.48 3.37 3.34
C LEU A 82 8.94 3.13 3.78
N GLU A 83 9.30 3.44 5.03
CA GLU A 83 10.58 3.04 5.63
C GLU A 83 10.67 1.52 5.80
N MET A 84 9.55 0.86 6.10
CA MET A 84 9.46 -0.60 6.25
C MET A 84 9.38 -1.31 4.89
N GLU A 85 8.50 -0.85 4.01
CA GLU A 85 8.27 -1.44 2.68
C GLU A 85 8.28 -0.32 1.62
N PRO A 86 9.46 0.03 1.08
CA PRO A 86 9.58 1.09 0.08
C PRO A 86 8.84 0.80 -1.24
N ASP A 87 8.56 -0.47 -1.54
CA ASP A 87 7.85 -0.91 -2.75
C ASP A 87 6.33 -1.03 -2.55
N LEU A 88 5.80 -0.68 -1.36
CA LEU A 88 4.38 -0.67 -1.09
C LEU A 88 3.67 0.43 -1.89
N GLY A 89 3.24 0.05 -3.10
CA GLY A 89 2.73 1.00 -4.09
C GLY A 89 1.52 1.82 -3.63
N GLU A 90 0.62 1.20 -2.86
CA GLU A 90 -0.54 1.89 -2.29
C GLU A 90 -0.15 2.99 -1.28
N ALA A 91 0.94 2.79 -0.53
CA ALA A 91 1.43 3.79 0.43
C ALA A 91 2.07 4.98 -0.30
N ARG A 92 2.82 4.74 -1.38
CA ARG A 92 3.37 5.82 -2.23
C ARG A 92 2.27 6.59 -2.94
N GLN A 93 1.25 5.90 -3.45
CA GLN A 93 0.10 6.55 -4.07
C GLN A 93 -0.59 7.48 -3.07
N LEU A 94 -0.84 7.01 -1.84
CA LEU A 94 -1.43 7.84 -0.79
C LEU A 94 -0.55 9.06 -0.46
N LEU A 95 0.77 8.93 -0.44
CA LEU A 95 1.68 10.06 -0.20
C LEU A 95 1.59 11.09 -1.33
N GLY A 96 1.55 10.61 -2.58
CA GLY A 96 1.35 11.46 -3.75
C GLY A 96 0.02 12.21 -3.73
N GLU A 97 -1.08 11.56 -3.32
CA GLU A 97 -2.39 12.21 -3.14
C GLU A 97 -2.32 13.33 -2.10
N ILE A 98 -1.63 13.10 -0.97
CA ILE A 98 -1.47 14.10 0.10
C ILE A 98 -0.64 15.31 -0.37
N LEU A 99 0.43 15.07 -1.13
CA LEU A 99 1.30 16.12 -1.67
C LEU A 99 0.57 16.94 -2.76
N LEU A 100 -0.29 16.29 -3.56
CA LEU A 100 -1.16 16.97 -4.52
C LEU A 100 -2.11 17.95 -3.81
N GLU A 101 -2.71 17.54 -2.69
CA GLU A 101 -3.57 18.42 -1.89
C GLU A 101 -2.81 19.62 -1.30
N ASP A 102 -1.53 19.47 -0.97
CA ASP A 102 -0.67 20.57 -0.49
C ASP A 102 -0.13 21.48 -1.60
N GLY A 103 -0.35 21.13 -2.87
CA GLY A 103 0.20 21.86 -4.02
C GLY A 103 1.71 21.67 -4.23
N ASP A 104 2.32 20.65 -3.62
CA ASP A 104 3.74 20.31 -3.83
C ASP A 104 3.91 19.44 -5.09
N GLU A 105 3.79 20.07 -6.26
CA GLU A 105 3.93 19.37 -7.55
C GLU A 105 5.29 18.66 -7.69
N ALA A 106 6.36 19.22 -7.13
CA ALA A 106 7.70 18.64 -7.20
C ALA A 106 7.79 17.33 -6.38
N GLY A 107 7.24 17.34 -5.16
CA GLY A 107 7.12 16.16 -4.31
C GLY A 107 6.30 15.05 -4.96
N VAL A 108 5.16 15.41 -5.58
CA VAL A 108 4.30 14.47 -6.31
C VAL A 108 5.07 13.77 -7.43
N VAL A 109 5.74 14.55 -8.29
CA VAL A 109 6.51 13.98 -9.40
C VAL A 109 7.62 13.06 -8.90
N SER A 110 8.24 13.37 -7.77
CA SER A 110 9.24 12.51 -7.14
C SER A 110 8.65 11.18 -6.68
N GLU A 111 7.55 11.21 -5.92
CA GLU A 111 6.93 9.99 -5.38
C GLU A 111 6.34 9.09 -6.46
N TYR A 112 5.69 9.69 -7.47
CA TYR A 112 5.19 8.92 -8.61
C TYR A 112 6.32 8.31 -9.45
N ARG A 113 7.47 8.99 -9.56
CA ARG A 113 8.64 8.42 -10.23
C ARG A 113 9.17 7.20 -9.47
N GLU A 114 9.23 7.26 -8.14
CA GLU A 114 9.62 6.12 -7.32
C GLU A 114 8.59 4.99 -7.36
N LEU A 115 7.29 5.30 -7.31
CA LEU A 115 6.25 4.30 -7.51
C LEU A 115 6.42 3.54 -8.83
N LEU A 116 6.69 4.27 -9.92
CA LEU A 116 6.94 3.68 -11.23
C LEU A 116 8.25 2.89 -11.30
N SER A 117 9.27 3.26 -10.51
CA SER A 117 10.54 2.51 -10.42
C SER A 117 10.31 1.14 -9.79
N HIS A 118 9.46 1.07 -8.76
CA HIS A 118 9.12 -0.17 -8.03
C HIS A 118 8.12 -1.07 -8.75
N LEU A 119 7.19 -0.51 -9.54
CA LEU A 119 6.27 -1.30 -10.38
C LEU A 119 6.99 -2.07 -11.50
N GLY A 120 8.27 -1.78 -11.71
CA GLY A 120 9.11 -2.38 -12.72
C GLY A 120 8.74 -1.92 -14.13
N PRO A 121 9.60 -2.20 -15.13
CA PRO A 121 9.27 -1.89 -16.51
C PRO A 121 7.98 -2.62 -16.90
N ALA A 122 7.15 -1.94 -17.69
CA ALA A 122 5.95 -2.53 -18.26
C ALA A 122 6.29 -3.90 -18.85
N ARG A 123 5.65 -4.95 -18.30
CA ARG A 123 5.90 -6.33 -18.72
C ARG A 123 5.67 -6.43 -20.22
N LYS A 124 6.67 -6.92 -20.93
CA LYS A 124 6.58 -7.15 -22.37
C LYS A 124 5.49 -8.19 -22.66
N ARG A 125 4.77 -7.99 -23.77
CA ARG A 125 3.58 -8.80 -24.14
C ARG A 125 3.90 -10.26 -24.45
N TYR A 126 5.11 -10.55 -24.91
CA TYR A 126 5.53 -11.90 -25.28
C TYR A 126 6.82 -12.29 -24.56
N ARG A 127 6.94 -13.59 -24.23
CA ARG A 127 8.12 -14.19 -23.61
C ARG A 127 8.45 -15.51 -24.32
N CYS A 128 9.74 -15.73 -24.61
CA CYS A 128 10.24 -17.03 -25.06
C CYS A 128 10.20 -18.04 -23.91
N GLN A 129 9.54 -19.18 -24.11
CA GLN A 129 9.41 -20.23 -23.10
C GLN A 129 10.71 -21.03 -22.86
N GLN A 130 11.70 -20.90 -23.74
CA GLN A 130 12.94 -21.67 -23.69
C GLN A 130 14.12 -20.87 -23.14
N CYS A 131 14.32 -19.63 -23.62
CA CYS A 131 15.45 -18.78 -23.18
C CYS A 131 15.04 -17.56 -22.34
N GLY A 132 13.73 -17.30 -22.17
CA GLY A 132 13.24 -16.19 -21.34
C GLY A 132 13.28 -14.81 -21.99
N LEU A 133 13.71 -14.67 -23.25
CA LEU A 133 13.67 -13.41 -23.99
C LEU A 133 12.28 -12.76 -23.95
N GLU A 134 12.22 -11.46 -23.65
CA GLU A 134 10.99 -10.67 -23.57
C GLU A 134 10.89 -9.64 -24.72
N THR A 135 9.72 -9.54 -25.37
CA THR A 135 9.50 -8.64 -26.53
C THR A 135 8.05 -8.12 -26.58
N ASP A 136 7.86 -6.92 -27.13
CA ASP A 136 6.52 -6.35 -27.37
C ASP A 136 5.91 -6.79 -28.70
N LYS A 137 6.74 -7.32 -29.62
CA LYS A 137 6.31 -7.77 -30.95
C LYS A 137 6.24 -9.30 -30.98
N ILE A 138 5.26 -9.83 -31.72
CA ILE A 138 5.22 -11.25 -32.05
C ILE A 138 6.42 -11.59 -32.95
N LEU A 139 7.23 -12.56 -32.52
CA LEU A 139 8.39 -13.04 -33.26
C LEU A 139 8.22 -14.54 -33.47
N TRP A 140 8.16 -14.97 -34.73
CA TRP A 140 8.01 -16.38 -35.08
C TRP A 140 9.28 -17.20 -34.79
N LYS A 141 10.45 -16.56 -34.88
CA LYS A 141 11.75 -17.12 -34.52
C LYS A 141 12.36 -16.30 -33.40
N CYS A 142 12.77 -16.94 -32.31
CA CYS A 142 13.39 -16.25 -31.20
C CYS A 142 14.85 -15.84 -31.54
N PRO A 143 15.25 -14.57 -31.41
CA PRO A 143 16.64 -14.18 -31.65
C PRO A 143 17.62 -14.63 -30.54
N GLY A 144 17.12 -15.09 -29.39
CA GLY A 144 17.95 -15.62 -28.30
C GLY A 144 18.35 -17.08 -28.53
N CYS A 145 17.38 -17.99 -28.54
CA CYS A 145 17.63 -19.43 -28.76
C CYS A 145 17.63 -19.86 -30.23
N HIS A 146 17.22 -19.00 -31.17
CA HIS A 146 17.07 -19.32 -32.60
C HIS A 146 16.00 -20.38 -32.93
N ASP A 147 15.19 -20.78 -31.95
CA ASP A 147 14.09 -21.72 -32.14
C ASP A 147 12.78 -21.04 -32.59
N TRP A 148 11.97 -21.80 -33.32
CA TRP A 148 10.69 -21.37 -33.88
C TRP A 148 9.54 -21.57 -32.90
N ASP A 149 8.53 -20.71 -32.96
CA ASP A 149 7.26 -20.79 -32.20
C ASP A 149 7.41 -20.82 -30.66
N THR A 150 8.60 -20.46 -30.16
CA THR A 150 8.90 -20.43 -28.71
C THR A 150 8.47 -19.14 -28.01
N VAL A 151 8.28 -18.05 -28.76
CA VAL A 151 7.86 -16.73 -28.25
C VAL A 151 6.34 -16.70 -28.14
N GLN A 152 5.84 -16.85 -26.93
CA GLN A 152 4.41 -16.96 -26.65
C GLN A 152 3.88 -15.71 -25.91
N PRO A 153 2.58 -15.37 -26.03
CA PRO A 153 1.98 -14.34 -25.21
C PRO A 153 2.21 -14.64 -23.72
N ARG A 154 2.63 -13.62 -22.98
CA ARG A 154 2.85 -13.75 -21.54
C ARG A 154 1.50 -13.88 -20.85
N LYS A 155 1.28 -14.98 -20.14
CA LYS A 155 0.10 -15.13 -19.28
C LYS A 155 0.20 -14.13 -18.12
N ARG A 156 -0.92 -13.49 -17.76
CA ARG A 156 -0.98 -12.62 -16.59
C ARG A 156 -0.88 -13.54 -15.37
N ASP A 157 0.14 -13.35 -14.53
CA ASP A 157 0.22 -14.07 -13.26
C ASP A 157 -0.98 -13.61 -12.41
N SER A 158 -1.85 -14.55 -12.05
CA SER A 158 -3.01 -14.37 -11.18
C SER A 158 -2.60 -14.13 -9.74
#